data_AF-A0A7X5JBG0-F1
#
_entry.id   AF-A0A7X5JBG0-F1
#
_cell.length_a   1.000
_cell.length_b   1.000
_cell.length_c   1.000
_cell.angle_alpha   90.00
_cell.angle_beta   90.00
_cell.angle_gamma   90.00
#
_symmetry.space_group_name_H-M   'P 1'
#
loop_
_entity.id
_entity.type
_entity.pdbx_description
1 polymer ?
#
loop_
_entity_poly.entity_id
_entity_poly.type
_entity_poly.pdbx_seq_one_letter_code
_entity_poly.pdbx_strand_id
1 'polypeptide(L)'
;MTAAPRWIAGVDGCPAGWIAVLAPADDLSRATVRVVPRLDELLDATPRVEVLAVDMPIGLPERTRPGGRGPEAAVRPHLGARQSSVFSIPSRRAVYAPDYATACAEALATSEPPRKVSKQAFYLFPKIRELDGLLRAGASDRVYEVHPEVAFWRLNGGRAMQLPKKIKGKVNPDGLDERRALLRAEGLPAEVLQQRPPRGAAADDLVDACVCLLIARRLLEGTATPFPAEPERDACGLQMAIWA
;
A
#
# COMPACT_ATOMS: atom_id res chain seq x y z
N MET A 1 4.55 24.83 25.47
CA MET A 1 5.31 23.60 25.18
C MET A 1 4.78 23.06 23.87
N THR A 2 5.57 23.08 22.80
CA THR A 2 5.18 22.43 21.54
C THR A 2 5.20 20.92 21.79
N ALA A 3 4.11 20.22 21.46
CA ALA A 3 4.09 18.77 21.52
C ALA A 3 5.20 18.20 20.64
N ALA A 4 5.76 17.04 21.02
CA ALA A 4 6.75 16.37 20.17
C ALA A 4 6.15 16.11 18.77
N PRO A 5 6.94 16.24 17.69
CA PRO A 5 6.43 16.05 16.34
C PRO A 5 5.87 14.63 16.19
N ARG A 6 4.66 14.53 15.62
CA ARG A 6 4.00 13.26 15.32
C ARG A 6 4.54 12.74 13.99
N TRP A 7 5.21 11.59 14.02
CA TRP A 7 5.84 11.03 12.83
C TRP A 7 4.90 10.09 12.09
N ILE A 8 4.92 10.20 10.77
CA ILE A 8 4.13 9.37 9.85
C ILE A 8 5.06 8.70 8.85
N ALA A 9 4.61 7.58 8.30
CA ALA A 9 5.34 6.84 7.29
C ALA A 9 4.43 6.37 6.15
N GLY A 10 4.93 6.48 4.92
CA GLY A 10 4.38 5.82 3.74
C GLY A 10 5.34 4.74 3.27
N VAL A 11 4.82 3.56 2.96
CA VAL A 11 5.64 2.35 2.74
C VAL A 11 5.16 1.60 1.50
N ASP A 12 6.12 1.13 0.70
CA ASP A 12 5.87 0.21 -0.42
C ASP A 12 6.90 -0.94 -0.42
N GLY A 13 6.50 -2.08 -0.98
CA GLY A 13 7.32 -3.28 -1.09
C GLY A 13 8.29 -3.22 -2.26
N CYS A 14 9.59 -3.31 -1.98
CA CYS A 14 10.64 -3.35 -3.01
C CYS A 14 11.45 -4.66 -2.98
N PRO A 15 12.28 -4.95 -4.01
CA PRO A 15 13.13 -6.14 -4.04
C PRO A 15 14.06 -6.30 -2.82
N ALA A 16 14.51 -5.20 -2.21
CA ALA A 16 15.37 -5.24 -1.02
C ALA A 16 14.62 -5.26 0.32
N GLY A 17 13.29 -5.25 0.32
CA GLY A 17 12.47 -5.18 1.53
C GLY A 17 11.39 -4.11 1.38
N TRP A 18 11.45 -3.06 2.16
CA TRP A 18 10.44 -2.01 2.18
C TRP A 18 11.10 -0.66 1.97
N ILE A 19 10.67 0.06 0.94
CA ILE A 19 10.99 1.49 0.83
C ILE A 19 10.01 2.26 1.69
N ALA A 20 10.52 3.19 2.49
CA ALA A 20 9.71 4.02 3.34
C ALA A 20 10.10 5.49 3.19
N VAL A 21 9.09 6.35 3.17
CA VAL A 21 9.23 7.79 3.32
C VAL A 21 8.69 8.15 4.70
N LEU A 22 9.49 8.85 5.51
CA LEU A 22 9.12 9.24 6.88
C LEU A 22 9.23 10.75 7.03
N ALA A 23 8.25 11.38 7.67
CA ALA A 23 8.25 12.80 7.97
C ALA A 23 7.49 13.11 9.27
N PRO A 24 7.79 14.23 9.95
CA PRO A 24 6.82 14.89 10.83
C PRO A 24 5.57 15.25 10.01
N ALA A 25 4.38 15.00 10.57
CA ALA A 25 3.12 15.27 9.87
C ALA A 25 2.90 16.76 9.57
N ASP A 26 3.45 17.63 10.41
CA ASP A 26 3.39 19.10 10.32
C ASP A 26 4.52 19.71 9.49
N ASP A 27 5.52 18.92 9.09
CA ASP A 27 6.68 19.41 8.34
C ASP A 27 7.23 18.36 7.36
N LEU A 28 6.59 18.28 6.19
CA LEU A 28 7.04 17.41 5.09
C LEU A 28 8.40 17.80 4.50
N SER A 29 8.93 19.00 4.79
CA SER A 29 10.27 19.39 4.32
C SER A 29 11.38 18.52 4.91
N ARG A 30 11.08 17.86 6.04
CA ARG A 30 11.95 16.92 6.74
C ARG A 30 11.75 15.47 6.31
N ALA A 31 11.08 15.23 5.18
CA ALA A 31 10.87 13.89 4.66
C ALA A 31 12.21 13.19 4.36
N THR A 32 12.35 11.96 4.84
CA THR A 32 13.54 11.11 4.64
C THR A 32 13.13 9.79 3.99
N VAL A 33 13.99 9.27 3.10
CA VAL A 33 13.75 7.99 2.40
C VAL A 33 14.73 6.94 2.90
N ARG A 34 14.21 5.75 3.17
CA ARG A 34 14.96 4.61 3.71
C ARG A 34 14.52 3.34 3.01
N VAL A 35 15.41 2.35 2.96
CA VAL A 35 15.06 0.96 2.62
C VAL A 35 15.43 0.10 3.81
N VAL A 36 14.48 -0.67 4.31
CA VAL A 36 14.68 -1.65 5.39
C VAL A 36 14.37 -3.06 4.88
N PRO A 37 15.07 -4.11 5.31
CA PRO A 37 14.78 -5.47 4.88
C PRO A 37 13.49 -6.02 5.50
N ARG A 38 13.09 -5.53 6.67
CA ARG A 38 11.90 -5.97 7.41
C ARG A 38 11.04 -4.80 7.86
N LEU A 39 9.73 -4.98 7.84
CA LEU A 39 8.76 -3.94 8.18
C LEU A 39 8.78 -3.58 9.68
N ASP A 40 9.09 -4.51 10.57
CA ASP A 40 9.17 -4.22 12.01
C ASP A 40 10.26 -3.22 12.37
N GLU A 41 11.35 -3.14 11.60
CA GLU A 41 12.37 -2.10 11.77
C GLU A 41 11.82 -0.68 11.64
N LEU A 42 10.72 -0.48 10.91
CA LEU A 42 10.02 0.82 10.83
C LEU A 42 9.08 1.06 12.01
N LEU A 43 8.48 0.00 12.55
CA LEU A 43 7.58 0.09 13.72
C LEU A 43 8.35 0.37 15.01
N ASP A 44 9.57 -0.17 15.09
CA ASP A 44 10.50 0.00 16.21
C ASP A 44 11.45 1.21 16.01
N ALA A 45 11.35 1.90 14.88
CA ALA A 45 12.20 3.03 14.55
C ALA A 45 12.06 4.18 15.56
N THR A 46 13.18 4.89 15.77
CA THR A 46 13.18 6.21 16.39
C THR A 46 13.40 7.26 15.29
N PRO A 47 12.57 8.32 15.24
CA PRO A 47 11.40 8.58 16.08
C PRO A 47 10.24 7.62 15.80
N ARG A 48 9.42 7.36 16.84
CA ARG A 48 8.28 6.43 16.76
C ARG A 48 7.27 6.91 15.72
N VAL A 49 6.97 6.05 14.75
CA VAL A 49 5.89 6.28 13.78
C VAL A 49 4.54 6.07 14.46
N GLU A 50 3.69 7.07 14.35
CA GLU A 50 2.33 7.07 14.89
C GLU A 50 1.31 6.50 13.90
N VAL A 51 1.48 6.79 12.61
CA VAL A 51 0.68 6.22 11.52
C VAL A 51 1.59 5.76 10.39
N LEU A 52 1.46 4.50 10.01
CA LEU A 52 2.15 3.87 8.89
C LEU A 52 1.11 3.44 7.85
N ALA A 53 1.14 4.06 6.68
CA ALA A 53 0.36 3.65 5.51
C ALA A 53 1.22 2.77 4.61
N VAL A 54 0.74 1.58 4.25
CA VAL A 54 1.49 0.59 3.47
C VAL A 54 0.72 0.15 2.22
N ASP A 55 1.40 0.10 1.07
CA ASP A 55 0.89 -0.53 -0.15
C ASP A 55 0.99 -2.05 -0.09
N MET A 56 0.14 -2.64 0.76
CA MET A 56 0.05 -4.08 0.90
C MET A 56 -1.29 -4.43 1.54
N PRO A 57 -1.97 -5.50 1.12
CA PRO A 57 -3.25 -5.89 1.67
C PRO A 57 -3.17 -6.26 3.15
N ILE A 58 -4.13 -5.77 3.92
CA ILE A 58 -4.36 -6.08 5.34
C ILE A 58 -5.67 -6.83 5.51
N GLY A 59 -5.59 -7.98 6.18
CA GLY A 59 -6.70 -8.89 6.37
C GLY A 59 -6.92 -9.78 5.14
N LEU A 60 -6.94 -11.09 5.38
CA LEU A 60 -6.99 -12.11 4.34
C LEU A 60 -8.27 -12.94 4.49
N PRO A 61 -9.08 -13.07 3.42
CA PRO A 61 -10.35 -13.77 3.51
C PRO A 61 -10.11 -15.28 3.60
N GLU A 62 -11.05 -16.01 4.17
CA GLU A 62 -11.05 -17.48 4.10
C GLU A 62 -11.52 -17.97 2.72
N ARG A 63 -12.39 -17.20 2.06
CA ARG A 63 -12.87 -17.47 0.70
C ARG A 63 -12.96 -16.20 -0.12
N THR A 64 -12.56 -16.25 -1.39
CA THR A 64 -12.61 -15.10 -2.32
C THR A 64 -13.84 -15.17 -3.20
N ARG A 65 -14.56 -14.05 -3.35
CA ARG A 65 -15.75 -13.91 -4.21
C ARG A 65 -15.44 -13.07 -5.46
N PRO A 66 -16.35 -12.94 -6.43
CA PRO A 66 -16.13 -12.04 -7.56
C PRO A 66 -15.88 -10.61 -7.03
N GLY A 67 -14.80 -9.98 -7.49
CA GLY A 67 -14.41 -8.65 -7.01
C GLY A 67 -13.22 -8.63 -6.05
N GLY A 68 -12.97 -9.71 -5.30
CA GLY A 68 -11.90 -9.78 -4.29
C GLY A 68 -12.46 -9.73 -2.87
N ARG A 69 -11.71 -9.09 -1.95
CA ARG A 69 -12.20 -8.69 -0.62
C ARG A 69 -13.07 -7.44 -0.78
N GLY A 70 -13.74 -7.03 0.30
CA GLY A 70 -14.53 -5.79 0.35
C GLY A 70 -13.79 -4.56 -0.20
N PRO A 71 -12.52 -4.31 0.22
CA PRO A 71 -11.76 -3.16 -0.25
C PRO A 71 -11.55 -3.11 -1.77
N GLU A 72 -11.11 -4.20 -2.41
CA GLU A 72 -10.85 -4.16 -3.86
C GLU A 72 -12.14 -3.91 -4.65
N ALA A 73 -13.24 -4.54 -4.23
CA ALA A 73 -14.54 -4.34 -4.86
C ALA A 73 -15.00 -2.88 -4.71
N ALA A 74 -14.79 -2.27 -3.54
CA ALA A 74 -15.18 -0.90 -3.25
C ALA A 74 -14.37 0.15 -4.03
N VAL A 75 -13.08 -0.05 -4.25
CA VAL A 75 -12.23 0.97 -4.90
C VAL A 75 -12.24 0.93 -6.43
N ARG A 76 -12.49 -0.23 -7.05
CA ARG A 76 -12.45 -0.40 -8.52
C ARG A 76 -13.32 0.58 -9.31
N PRO A 77 -14.57 0.87 -8.92
CA PRO A 77 -15.42 1.81 -9.64
C PRO A 77 -14.82 3.23 -9.73
N HIS A 78 -13.98 3.62 -8.77
CA HIS A 78 -13.37 4.95 -8.74
C HIS A 78 -12.19 5.11 -9.71
N LEU A 79 -11.60 4.00 -10.18
CA LEU A 79 -10.37 4.03 -10.98
C LEU A 79 -10.59 3.95 -12.50
N GLY A 80 -11.82 3.68 -12.96
CA GLY A 80 -12.15 3.60 -14.39
C GLY A 80 -11.24 2.64 -15.16
N ALA A 81 -10.48 3.16 -16.13
CA ALA A 81 -9.53 2.39 -16.93
C ALA A 81 -8.35 1.80 -16.12
N ARG A 82 -8.12 2.29 -14.89
CA ARG A 82 -7.06 1.83 -13.98
C ARG A 82 -7.54 0.79 -12.97
N GLN A 83 -8.79 0.34 -13.02
CA GLN A 83 -9.32 -0.67 -12.10
C GLN A 83 -8.51 -1.98 -12.06
N SER A 84 -7.81 -2.32 -13.15
CA SER A 84 -6.96 -3.51 -13.26
C SER A 84 -5.66 -3.43 -12.43
N SER A 85 -5.31 -2.24 -11.92
CA SER A 85 -4.22 -2.07 -10.95
C SER A 85 -4.54 -2.68 -9.59
N VAL A 86 -5.83 -2.79 -9.26
CA VAL A 86 -6.31 -3.32 -7.98
C VAL A 86 -6.42 -4.85 -8.08
N PHE A 87 -5.39 -5.54 -7.62
CA PHE A 87 -5.33 -6.99 -7.63
C PHE A 87 -6.23 -7.58 -6.54
N SER A 88 -7.05 -8.58 -6.89
CA SER A 88 -7.80 -9.34 -5.89
C SER A 88 -6.88 -10.29 -5.15
N ILE A 89 -6.80 -10.15 -3.84
CA ILE A 89 -6.01 -11.03 -2.97
C ILE A 89 -6.74 -12.36 -2.78
N PRO A 90 -6.05 -13.51 -2.95
CA PRO A 90 -6.66 -14.82 -2.74
C PRO A 90 -6.81 -15.11 -1.24
N SER A 91 -7.37 -16.27 -0.91
CA SER A 91 -7.58 -16.66 0.48
C SER A 91 -6.28 -16.74 1.28
N ARG A 92 -6.39 -16.63 2.60
CA ARG A 92 -5.29 -16.84 3.55
C ARG A 92 -4.56 -18.17 3.28
N ARG A 93 -5.31 -19.25 3.03
CA ARG A 93 -4.74 -20.57 2.68
C ARG A 93 -3.85 -20.51 1.44
N ALA A 94 -4.28 -19.82 0.38
CA ALA A 94 -3.48 -19.65 -0.82
C ALA A 94 -2.23 -18.79 -0.57
N VAL A 95 -2.35 -17.69 0.19
CA VAL A 95 -1.21 -16.81 0.55
C VAL A 95 -0.15 -17.55 1.36
N TYR A 96 -0.57 -18.43 2.28
CA TYR A 96 0.31 -19.22 3.13
C TYR A 96 0.82 -20.51 2.49
N ALA A 97 0.45 -20.80 1.23
CA ALA A 97 0.96 -21.95 0.53
C ALA A 97 2.50 -21.89 0.37
N PRO A 98 3.20 -23.04 0.48
CA PRO A 98 4.65 -23.10 0.44
C PRO A 98 5.23 -22.84 -0.97
N ASP A 99 4.45 -23.09 -2.01
CA ASP A 99 4.87 -22.98 -3.40
C ASP A 99 3.71 -22.52 -4.31
N TYR A 100 4.05 -22.18 -5.56
CA TYR A 100 3.08 -21.63 -6.53
C TYR A 100 2.00 -22.64 -6.95
N ALA A 101 2.33 -23.94 -7.05
CA ALA A 101 1.38 -24.96 -7.44
C ALA A 101 0.34 -25.16 -6.34
N THR A 102 0.78 -25.27 -5.09
CA THR A 102 -0.07 -25.35 -3.90
C THR A 102 -0.90 -24.07 -3.74
N ALA A 103 -0.33 -22.89 -3.95
CA ALA A 103 -1.05 -21.62 -3.94
C ALA A 103 -2.20 -21.59 -4.95
N CYS A 104 -1.96 -22.08 -6.17
CA CYS A 104 -2.99 -22.15 -7.21
C CYS A 104 -4.09 -23.17 -6.87
N ALA A 105 -3.74 -24.32 -6.29
CA ALA A 105 -4.71 -25.33 -5.87
C ALA A 105 -5.61 -24.81 -4.74
N GLU A 106 -5.00 -24.19 -3.73
CA GLU A 106 -5.71 -23.55 -2.62
C GLU A 106 -6.62 -22.41 -3.11
N ALA A 107 -6.13 -21.54 -4.00
CA ALA A 107 -6.93 -20.46 -4.56
C ALA A 107 -8.14 -21.00 -5.35
N LEU A 108 -7.97 -22.06 -6.15
CA LEU A 108 -9.08 -22.71 -6.87
C LEU A 108 -10.14 -23.26 -5.91
N ALA A 109 -9.71 -23.94 -4.85
CA ALA A 109 -10.60 -24.56 -3.87
C ALA A 109 -11.36 -23.53 -3.00
N THR A 110 -10.77 -22.36 -2.80
CA THR A 110 -11.27 -21.32 -1.88
C THR A 110 -11.84 -20.09 -2.58
N SER A 111 -12.06 -20.14 -3.90
CA SER A 111 -12.66 -19.03 -4.64
C SER A 111 -13.93 -19.41 -5.38
N GLU A 112 -14.81 -18.43 -5.54
CA GLU A 112 -16.05 -18.54 -6.30
C GLU A 112 -16.19 -17.32 -7.22
N PRO A 113 -16.20 -17.49 -8.56
CA PRO A 113 -15.88 -18.73 -9.28
C PRO A 113 -14.40 -19.14 -9.04
N PRO A 114 -14.04 -20.42 -9.26
CA PRO A 114 -12.67 -20.89 -9.08
C PRO A 114 -11.65 -20.11 -9.94
N ARG A 115 -10.60 -19.59 -9.30
CA ARG A 115 -9.52 -18.81 -9.94
C ARG A 115 -8.15 -19.19 -9.38
N LYS A 116 -7.15 -19.24 -10.27
CA LYS A 116 -5.75 -19.42 -9.91
C LYS A 116 -5.10 -18.08 -9.55
N VAL A 117 -3.98 -18.15 -8.83
CA VAL A 117 -3.13 -16.99 -8.52
C VAL A 117 -2.25 -16.68 -9.73
N SER A 118 -2.08 -15.40 -10.08
CA SER A 118 -1.09 -15.00 -11.08
C SER A 118 0.32 -15.06 -10.49
N LYS A 119 1.35 -15.29 -11.32
CA LYS A 119 2.74 -15.25 -10.83
C LYS A 119 3.10 -13.92 -10.17
N GLN A 120 2.60 -12.81 -10.71
CA GLN A 120 2.82 -11.48 -10.14
C GLN A 120 2.25 -11.36 -8.72
N ALA A 121 1.02 -11.83 -8.49
CA ALA A 121 0.42 -11.82 -7.15
C ALA A 121 1.17 -12.77 -6.21
N PHE A 122 1.59 -13.95 -6.68
CA PHE A 122 2.36 -14.89 -5.87
C PHE A 122 3.69 -14.30 -5.38
N TYR A 123 4.37 -13.48 -6.17
CA TYR A 123 5.60 -12.81 -5.74
C TYR A 123 5.39 -11.77 -4.63
N LEU A 124 4.15 -11.32 -4.38
CA LEU A 124 3.84 -10.45 -3.24
C LEU A 124 3.61 -11.23 -1.94
N PHE A 125 3.32 -12.54 -2.01
CA PHE A 125 2.94 -13.33 -0.84
C PHE A 125 3.95 -13.29 0.31
N PRO A 126 5.28 -13.32 0.09
CA PRO A 126 6.23 -13.17 1.18
C PRO A 126 6.01 -11.89 2.01
N LYS A 127 5.77 -10.75 1.34
CA LYS A 127 5.51 -9.47 2.01
C LYS A 127 4.13 -9.40 2.66
N ILE A 128 3.12 -10.00 2.02
CA ILE A 128 1.77 -10.12 2.62
C ILE A 128 1.85 -10.94 3.92
N ARG A 129 2.58 -12.06 3.93
CA ARG A 129 2.75 -12.90 5.12
C ARG A 129 3.53 -12.20 6.23
N GLU A 130 4.55 -11.43 5.87
CA GLU A 130 5.31 -10.61 6.80
C GLU A 130 4.40 -9.58 7.50
N LEU A 131 3.66 -8.79 6.71
CA LEU A 131 2.71 -7.80 7.23
C LEU A 131 1.62 -8.47 8.08
N ASP A 132 0.96 -9.51 7.57
CA ASP A 132 -0.10 -10.23 8.29
C ASP A 132 0.38 -10.76 9.64
N GLY A 133 1.58 -11.36 9.68
CA GLY A 133 2.18 -11.85 10.91
C GLY A 133 2.42 -10.75 11.94
N LEU A 134 2.96 -9.61 11.51
CA LEU A 134 3.20 -8.45 12.39
C LEU A 134 1.91 -7.87 12.96
N LEU A 135 0.87 -7.74 12.14
CA LEU A 135 -0.42 -7.19 12.60
C LEU A 135 -1.10 -8.12 13.60
N ARG A 136 -1.07 -9.43 13.35
CA ARG A 136 -1.61 -10.44 14.27
C ARG A 136 -0.85 -10.53 15.59
N ALA A 137 0.41 -10.10 15.62
CA ALA A 137 1.23 -10.00 16.83
C ALA A 137 0.98 -8.71 17.64
N GLY A 138 0.10 -7.80 17.18
CA GLY A 138 -0.34 -6.63 17.94
C GLY A 138 0.02 -5.27 17.35
N ALA A 139 0.56 -5.18 16.14
CA ALA A 139 0.90 -3.91 15.49
C ALA A 139 -0.28 -3.23 14.76
N SER A 140 -1.50 -3.75 14.88
CA SER A 140 -2.64 -3.37 14.02
C SER A 140 -3.23 -1.98 14.26
N ASP A 141 -2.88 -1.30 15.34
CA ASP A 141 -3.46 -0.01 15.73
C ASP A 141 -2.91 1.19 14.93
N ARG A 142 -1.74 1.04 14.32
CA ARG A 142 -1.00 2.12 13.65
C ARG A 142 -0.72 1.87 12.18
N VAL A 143 -1.08 0.70 11.65
CA VAL A 143 -0.75 0.29 10.28
C VAL A 143 -2.02 0.20 9.44
N TYR A 144 -2.01 0.87 8.30
CA TYR A 144 -3.17 1.05 7.45
C TYR A 144 -2.85 0.63 6.01
N GLU A 145 -3.73 -0.17 5.40
CA GLU A 145 -3.63 -0.54 3.99
C GLU A 145 -4.02 0.68 3.14
N VAL A 146 -3.14 1.01 2.20
CA VAL A 146 -3.35 2.05 1.18
C VAL A 146 -3.06 1.43 -0.18
N HIS A 147 -3.70 1.92 -1.23
CA HIS A 147 -3.39 1.52 -2.60
C HIS A 147 -2.99 2.76 -3.41
N PRO A 148 -1.79 2.84 -4.01
CA PRO A 148 -1.28 4.06 -4.64
C PRO A 148 -2.22 4.68 -5.68
N GLU A 149 -2.84 3.89 -6.56
CA GLU A 149 -3.78 4.46 -7.56
C GLU A 149 -5.03 5.06 -6.91
N VAL A 150 -5.48 4.54 -5.76
CA VAL A 150 -6.62 5.08 -5.00
C VAL A 150 -6.19 6.32 -4.23
N ALA A 151 -4.99 6.30 -3.66
CA ALA A 151 -4.38 7.46 -3.00
C ALA A 151 -4.20 8.63 -3.99
N PHE A 152 -3.63 8.38 -5.16
CA PHE A 152 -3.52 9.38 -6.24
C PHE A 152 -4.90 9.88 -6.69
N TRP A 153 -5.87 8.99 -6.88
CA TRP A 153 -7.25 9.38 -7.21
C TRP A 153 -7.84 10.34 -6.17
N ARG A 154 -7.66 10.04 -4.88
CA ARG A 154 -8.15 10.87 -3.78
C ARG A 154 -7.50 12.25 -3.78
N LEU A 155 -6.17 12.30 -3.88
CA LEU A 155 -5.41 13.56 -3.89
C LEU A 155 -5.68 14.38 -5.16
N ASN A 156 -6.01 13.74 -6.28
CA ASN A 156 -6.34 14.41 -7.54
C ASN A 156 -7.83 14.85 -7.62
N GLY A 157 -8.49 15.02 -6.48
CA GLY A 157 -9.88 15.49 -6.40
C GLY A 157 -10.89 14.49 -6.97
N GLY A 158 -10.65 13.19 -6.81
CA GLY A 158 -11.53 12.14 -7.30
C GLY A 158 -11.39 11.83 -8.79
N ARG A 159 -10.23 12.16 -9.39
CA ARG A 159 -9.92 11.87 -10.80
C ARG A 159 -8.74 10.91 -10.89
N ALA A 160 -8.92 9.81 -11.62
CA ALA A 160 -7.84 8.86 -11.84
C ALA A 160 -6.67 9.50 -12.63
N MET A 161 -5.46 9.01 -12.39
CA MET A 161 -4.27 9.45 -13.15
C MET A 161 -4.42 9.10 -14.64
N GLN A 162 -4.09 10.06 -15.50
CA GLN A 162 -4.29 9.94 -16.94
C GLN A 162 -3.26 8.96 -17.53
N LEU A 163 -2.00 9.13 -17.16
CA LEU A 163 -0.89 8.41 -17.75
C LEU A 163 -0.57 7.14 -16.95
N PRO A 164 -0.32 6.01 -17.63
CA PRO A 164 0.04 4.77 -16.96
C PRO A 164 1.41 4.91 -16.31
N LYS A 165 1.59 4.34 -15.11
CA LYS A 165 2.91 4.26 -14.44
C LYS A 165 3.92 3.40 -15.22
N LYS A 166 3.44 2.38 -15.92
CA LYS A 166 4.25 1.47 -16.74
C LYS A 166 3.60 1.19 -18.09
N ILE A 167 4.41 1.09 -19.15
CA ILE A 167 4.01 0.68 -20.49
C ILE A 167 4.82 -0.56 -20.86
N LYS A 168 4.15 -1.68 -21.15
CA LYS A 168 4.78 -2.98 -21.48
C LYS A 168 5.83 -3.41 -20.44
N GLY A 169 5.52 -3.21 -19.15
CA GLY A 169 6.39 -3.58 -18.03
C GLY A 169 7.56 -2.63 -17.77
N LYS A 170 7.75 -1.59 -18.59
CA LYS A 170 8.78 -0.57 -18.38
C LYS A 170 8.17 0.67 -17.73
N VAL A 171 8.94 1.34 -16.88
CA VAL A 171 8.57 2.64 -16.30
C VAL A 171 8.22 3.62 -17.42
N ASN A 172 7.11 4.32 -17.26
CA ASN A 172 6.71 5.43 -18.13
C ASN A 172 7.10 6.75 -17.46
N PRO A 173 8.11 7.48 -17.96
CA PRO A 173 8.56 8.74 -17.37
C PRO A 173 7.42 9.75 -17.18
N ASP A 174 6.62 9.97 -18.22
CA ASP A 174 5.51 10.94 -18.18
C ASP A 174 4.46 10.56 -17.11
N GLY A 175 4.24 9.26 -16.91
CA GLY A 175 3.34 8.76 -15.87
C GLY A 175 3.87 8.93 -14.44
N LEU A 176 5.20 8.87 -14.26
CA LEU A 176 5.82 9.22 -12.99
C LEU A 176 5.83 10.72 -12.76
N ASP A 177 6.04 11.52 -13.80
CA ASP A 177 6.07 12.98 -13.69
C ASP A 177 4.69 13.55 -13.38
N GLU A 178 3.61 13.00 -13.95
CA GLU A 178 2.23 13.31 -13.56
C GLU A 178 2.00 13.11 -12.04
N ARG A 179 2.49 11.99 -11.51
CA ARG A 179 2.40 11.66 -10.08
C ARG A 179 3.26 12.59 -9.23
N ARG A 180 4.52 12.84 -9.62
CA ARG A 180 5.42 13.78 -8.93
C ARG A 180 4.87 15.19 -8.89
N ALA A 181 4.23 15.66 -9.96
CA ALA A 181 3.61 16.97 -10.01
C ALA A 181 2.51 17.09 -8.95
N LEU A 182 1.66 16.07 -8.80
CA LEU A 182 0.64 16.04 -7.74
C LEU A 182 1.26 15.98 -6.35
N LEU A 183 2.25 15.10 -6.13
CA LEU A 183 2.95 14.99 -4.83
C LEU A 183 3.61 16.31 -4.42
N ARG A 184 4.19 17.04 -5.37
CA ARG A 184 4.77 18.37 -5.14
C ARG A 184 3.71 19.40 -4.77
N ALA A 185 2.54 19.37 -5.43
CA ALA A 185 1.42 20.25 -5.09
C ALA A 185 0.90 20.00 -3.66
N GLU A 186 1.01 18.77 -3.17
CA GLU A 186 0.67 18.37 -1.79
C GLU A 186 1.74 18.70 -0.74
N GLY A 187 2.85 19.32 -1.15
CA GLY A 187 3.89 19.85 -0.28
C GLY A 187 5.11 18.95 -0.10
N LEU A 188 5.26 17.85 -0.86
CA LEU A 188 6.49 17.05 -0.81
C LEU A 188 7.65 17.76 -1.52
N PRO A 189 8.87 17.78 -0.93
CA PRO A 189 10.04 18.43 -1.53
C PRO A 189 10.46 17.79 -2.85
N ALA A 190 10.88 18.61 -3.81
CA ALA A 190 11.35 18.14 -5.10
C ALA A 190 12.57 17.21 -4.95
N GLU A 191 13.42 17.50 -3.97
CA GLU A 191 14.62 16.73 -3.62
C GLU A 191 14.24 15.28 -3.26
N VAL A 192 13.16 15.10 -2.50
CA VAL A 192 12.67 13.76 -2.13
C VAL A 192 12.07 13.04 -3.34
N LEU A 193 11.35 13.76 -4.20
CA LEU A 193 10.64 13.19 -5.36
C LEU A 193 11.55 12.86 -6.56
N GLN A 194 12.69 13.53 -6.66
CA GLN A 194 13.64 13.43 -7.78
C GLN A 194 14.93 12.70 -7.40
N GLN A 195 15.18 12.44 -6.11
CA GLN A 195 16.37 11.67 -5.72
C GLN A 195 16.36 10.28 -6.37
N ARG A 196 17.56 9.75 -6.53
CA ARG A 196 17.74 8.33 -6.84
C ARG A 196 17.27 7.50 -5.63
N PRO A 197 16.34 6.56 -5.79
CA PRO A 197 15.94 5.67 -4.69
C PRO A 197 17.15 4.93 -4.12
N PRO A 198 17.17 4.62 -2.80
CA PRO A 198 18.21 3.78 -2.22
C PRO A 198 18.33 2.43 -2.94
N ARG A 199 19.51 1.81 -2.87
CA ARG A 199 19.79 0.55 -3.57
C ARG A 199 18.73 -0.49 -3.21
N GLY A 200 18.10 -1.08 -4.23
CA GLY A 200 17.11 -2.14 -4.06
C GLY A 200 15.65 -1.69 -4.11
N ALA A 201 15.40 -0.39 -4.33
CA ALA A 201 14.10 0.16 -4.71
C ALA A 201 14.15 0.80 -6.11
N ALA A 202 13.01 0.79 -6.79
CA ALA A 202 12.80 1.46 -8.07
C ALA A 202 12.17 2.85 -7.89
N ALA A 203 12.15 3.64 -8.96
CA ALA A 203 11.62 5.00 -8.92
C ALA A 203 10.09 5.04 -8.71
N ASP A 204 9.38 4.03 -9.20
CA ASP A 204 7.95 3.85 -8.93
C ASP A 204 7.69 3.49 -7.47
N ASP A 205 8.48 2.60 -6.86
CA ASP A 205 8.33 2.24 -5.44
C ASP A 205 8.45 3.50 -4.53
N LEU A 206 9.36 4.42 -4.86
CA LEU A 206 9.49 5.70 -4.15
C LEU A 206 8.24 6.58 -4.31
N VAL A 207 7.68 6.66 -5.52
CA VAL A 207 6.48 7.46 -5.79
C VAL A 207 5.25 6.87 -5.07
N ASP A 208 5.15 5.54 -5.01
CA ASP A 208 4.10 4.84 -4.28
C ASP A 208 4.23 5.04 -2.76
N ALA A 209 5.45 4.93 -2.20
CA ALA A 209 5.69 5.22 -0.79
C ALA A 209 5.41 6.69 -0.44
N CYS A 210 5.73 7.64 -1.33
CA CYS A 210 5.39 9.05 -1.15
C CYS A 210 3.88 9.30 -1.09
N VAL A 211 3.09 8.67 -1.97
CA VAL A 211 1.63 8.87 -1.93
C VAL A 211 1.02 8.22 -0.69
N CYS A 212 1.55 7.07 -0.26
CA CYS A 212 1.15 6.45 1.02
C CYS A 212 1.43 7.38 2.20
N LEU A 213 2.55 8.12 2.22
CA LEU A 213 2.88 9.07 3.28
C LEU A 213 1.82 10.17 3.40
N LEU A 214 1.33 10.68 2.27
CA LEU A 214 0.29 11.70 2.27
C LEU A 214 -1.06 11.15 2.77
N ILE A 215 -1.37 9.88 2.51
CA ILE A 215 -2.53 9.23 3.13
C ILE A 215 -2.30 9.00 4.64
N ALA A 216 -1.09 8.65 5.07
CA ALA A 216 -0.75 8.58 6.50
C ALA A 216 -0.97 9.91 7.22
N ARG A 217 -0.65 11.04 6.57
CA ARG A 217 -0.99 12.39 7.08
C ARG A 217 -2.50 12.56 7.25
N ARG A 218 -3.28 12.22 6.21
CA ARG A 218 -4.76 12.31 6.25
C ARG A 218 -5.38 11.40 7.31
N LEU A 219 -4.82 10.22 7.52
CA LEU A 219 -5.22 9.29 8.59
C LEU A 219 -4.97 9.92 9.97
N LEU A 220 -3.79 10.50 10.17
CA LEU A 220 -3.44 11.18 11.43
C LEU A 220 -4.34 12.39 11.73
N GLU A 221 -4.76 13.11 10.69
CA GLU A 221 -5.66 14.27 10.75
C GLU A 221 -7.15 13.89 10.82
N GLY A 222 -7.50 12.61 10.67
CA GLY A 222 -8.89 12.14 10.63
C GLY A 222 -9.66 12.51 9.36
N THR A 223 -8.96 12.82 8.26
CA THR A 223 -9.56 13.20 6.97
C THR A 223 -9.51 12.09 5.91
N ALA A 224 -8.81 10.99 6.18
CA ALA A 224 -8.85 9.80 5.33
C ALA A 224 -10.15 9.02 5.52
N THR A 225 -10.59 8.35 4.46
CA THR A 225 -11.81 7.52 4.46
C THR A 225 -11.50 6.08 4.12
N PRO A 226 -12.14 5.09 4.78
CA PRO A 226 -11.97 3.69 4.44
C PRO A 226 -12.86 3.28 3.28
N PHE A 227 -12.39 2.32 2.50
CA PHE A 227 -13.14 1.61 1.47
C PHE A 227 -13.15 0.12 1.79
N PRO A 228 -14.33 -0.49 2.05
CA PRO A 228 -15.66 0.14 2.15
C PRO A 228 -15.80 1.04 3.40
N ALA A 229 -16.85 1.87 3.44
CA ALA A 229 -17.13 2.77 4.57
C ALA A 229 -17.40 2.01 5.89
N GLU A 230 -17.91 0.78 5.80
CA GLU A 230 -18.06 -0.15 6.91
C GLU A 230 -17.13 -1.36 6.67
N PRO A 231 -15.87 -1.28 7.12
CA PRO A 231 -14.91 -2.35 6.92
C PRO A 231 -15.29 -3.64 7.67
N GLU A 232 -15.30 -4.75 6.95
CA GLU A 232 -15.34 -6.07 7.55
C GLU A 232 -14.00 -6.40 8.23
N ARG A 233 -14.01 -7.40 9.11
CA ARG A 233 -12.81 -7.97 9.71
C ARG A 233 -12.61 -9.40 9.20
N ASP A 234 -11.35 -9.78 9.03
CA ASP A 234 -11.02 -11.16 8.69
C ASP A 234 -11.15 -12.10 9.91
N ALA A 235 -10.87 -13.40 9.71
CA ALA A 235 -10.98 -14.41 10.77
C ALA A 235 -9.99 -14.20 11.94
N CYS A 236 -8.97 -13.35 11.77
CA CYS A 236 -8.01 -12.96 12.81
C CYS A 236 -8.35 -11.60 13.45
N GLY A 237 -9.46 -10.97 13.06
CA GLY A 237 -9.89 -9.67 13.56
C GLY A 237 -9.23 -8.48 12.87
N LEU A 238 -8.43 -8.67 11.82
CA LEU A 238 -7.81 -7.58 11.06
C LEU A 238 -8.85 -6.87 10.21
N GLN A 239 -8.87 -5.54 10.29
CA GLN A 239 -9.82 -4.72 9.53
C GLN A 239 -9.40 -4.67 8.06
N MET A 240 -10.31 -5.07 7.16
CA MET A 240 -10.09 -5.05 5.72
C MET A 240 -10.61 -3.73 5.14
N ALA A 241 -9.71 -2.77 4.93
CA ALA A 241 -10.02 -1.46 4.35
C ALA A 241 -8.84 -0.91 3.55
N ILE A 242 -9.08 -0.38 2.36
CA ILE A 242 -8.14 0.52 1.69
C ILE A 242 -8.47 1.94 2.14
N TRP A 243 -7.49 2.68 2.63
CA TRP A 243 -7.66 4.06 3.09
C TRP A 243 -7.21 5.06 2.02
N ALA A 244 -7.98 6.16 1.88
CA ALA A 244 -7.62 7.33 1.09
C ALA A 244 -8.28 8.62 1.62
#